data_AF-A0A2P7AQG9-F1
#
_entry.id   AF-A0A2P7AQG9-F1
#
_cell.length_a   1.000
_cell.length_b   1.000
_cell.length_c   1.000
_cell.angle_alpha   90.00
_cell.angle_beta   90.00
_cell.angle_gamma   90.00
#
_symmetry.space_group_name_H-M   'P 1'
#
loop_
_entity.id
_entity.type
_entity.pdbx_description
1 polymer ?
#
loop_
_entity_poly.entity_id
_entity_poly.type
_entity_poly.pdbx_seq_one_letter_code
_entity_poly.pdbx_strand_id
1 'polypeptide(L)'
;MYEGNKPHGTMKKRLNDKVLKRGDVILTTSDAGISKLIRATTISPISHAMLYVDHCSVIDATGDGVHSANTQRLFFEPHNAVFVLRVEGGLDPATAVKICNYVRERVGSEYATWEAGRAWQGLGKKGTPKQFCSRLVAQAYAANGFNLVKNTDFCTPKKLLKSAKLVEIADPTVEVTDEEYRAWQIHPNGLDMMRQSTNHILNGARNIDKSIQHLSDVDTLVLEHSEYDEAVLQLYIESGFLHVWKTDHEINPWHYDGQLMEDVGSRNYDDVRWYCESTLSEGSRTDNRYAANAKVYQHYQSMRPRKTIAMLMAFYQMLAEQHARRLDIAENWLKRHP
;
A
#
# COMPACT_ATOMS: atom_id res chain seq x y z
N MET A 1 11.51 -34.65 -38.48
CA MET A 1 10.63 -34.32 -37.34
C MET A 1 11.29 -33.17 -36.60
N TYR A 2 10.71 -31.97 -36.71
CA TYR A 2 11.20 -30.79 -36.01
C TYR A 2 10.68 -30.87 -34.57
N GLU A 3 11.55 -31.21 -33.61
CA GLU A 3 11.30 -30.87 -32.21
C GLU A 3 11.51 -29.37 -32.08
N GLY A 4 10.39 -28.65 -32.12
CA GLY A 4 10.36 -27.23 -31.84
C GLY A 4 10.86 -27.00 -30.43
N ASN A 5 12.00 -26.30 -30.35
CA ASN A 5 12.52 -25.68 -29.14
C ASN A 5 11.38 -24.81 -28.55
N LYS A 6 10.67 -25.32 -27.54
CA LYS A 6 9.75 -24.48 -26.77
C LYS A 6 10.63 -23.39 -26.15
N PRO A 7 10.35 -22.10 -26.37
CA PRO A 7 11.09 -21.07 -25.66
C PRO A 7 10.88 -21.34 -24.17
N HIS A 8 11.97 -21.53 -23.43
CA HIS A 8 11.93 -21.47 -21.97
C HIS A 8 11.23 -20.14 -21.64
N GLY A 9 10.00 -20.22 -21.13
CA GLY A 9 9.30 -19.05 -20.61
C GLY A 9 10.26 -18.39 -19.63
N THR A 10 10.65 -17.14 -19.87
CA THR A 10 11.54 -16.41 -18.99
C THR A 10 10.85 -16.30 -17.64
N MET A 11 11.29 -17.09 -16.66
CA MET A 11 10.68 -17.17 -15.34
C MET A 11 10.64 -15.77 -14.72
N LYS A 12 9.43 -15.30 -14.40
CA LYS A 12 9.25 -14.01 -13.76
C LYS A 12 9.74 -14.09 -12.33
N LYS A 13 10.00 -12.93 -11.72
CA LYS A 13 10.30 -12.83 -10.30
C LYS A 13 9.29 -11.96 -9.58
N ARG A 14 9.12 -12.22 -8.29
CA ARG A 14 8.26 -11.48 -7.36
C ARG A 14 9.05 -11.19 -6.09
N LEU A 15 8.60 -10.21 -5.30
CA LEU A 15 9.15 -9.94 -3.98
C LEU A 15 9.01 -11.15 -3.03
N ASN A 16 10.05 -11.42 -2.26
CA ASN A 16 10.02 -12.48 -1.26
C ASN A 16 9.37 -11.99 0.04
N ASP A 17 8.05 -12.11 0.15
CA ASP A 17 7.28 -11.61 1.30
C ASP A 17 7.72 -12.19 2.65
N LYS A 18 8.41 -13.34 2.66
CA LYS A 18 8.93 -13.99 3.88
C LYS A 18 10.10 -13.24 4.53
N VAL A 19 10.82 -12.39 3.79
CA VAL A 19 11.97 -11.63 4.32
C VAL A 19 11.69 -10.14 4.51
N LEU A 20 10.55 -9.65 3.98
CA LEU A 20 10.16 -8.25 4.04
C LEU A 20 9.67 -7.85 5.43
N LYS A 21 9.97 -6.61 5.82
CA LYS A 21 9.53 -6.00 7.07
C LYS A 21 8.99 -4.61 6.82
N ARG A 22 8.08 -4.17 7.68
CA ARG A 22 7.51 -2.81 7.64
C ARG A 22 8.62 -1.77 7.58
N GLY A 23 8.44 -0.82 6.68
CA GLY A 23 9.42 0.23 6.40
C GLY A 23 10.41 -0.13 5.30
N ASP A 24 10.56 -1.39 4.89
CA ASP A 24 11.49 -1.70 3.81
C ASP A 24 11.18 -0.86 2.55
N VAL A 25 12.23 -0.25 2.00
CA VAL A 25 12.17 0.56 0.79
C VAL A 25 12.43 -0.36 -0.39
N ILE A 26 11.44 -0.51 -1.24
CA ILE A 26 11.54 -1.36 -2.42
C ILE A 26 11.77 -0.46 -3.63
N LEU A 27 12.85 -0.73 -4.36
CA LEU A 27 13.25 0.02 -5.54
C LEU A 27 13.20 -0.88 -6.76
N THR A 28 12.47 -0.46 -7.79
CA THR A 28 12.25 -1.32 -8.96
C THR A 28 12.42 -0.59 -10.28
N THR A 29 12.50 -1.40 -11.32
CA THR A 29 12.49 -1.00 -12.72
C THR A 29 11.30 -1.64 -13.42
N SER A 30 10.69 -0.90 -14.35
CA SER A 30 9.73 -1.48 -15.31
C SER A 30 10.06 -1.12 -16.76
N ASP A 31 9.42 -1.78 -17.71
CA ASP A 31 9.57 -1.48 -19.14
C ASP A 31 8.65 -0.35 -19.64
N ALA A 32 7.84 0.23 -18.75
CA ALA A 32 6.96 1.35 -19.07
C ALA A 32 7.75 2.56 -19.59
N GLY A 33 7.15 3.34 -20.49
CA GLY A 33 7.81 4.50 -21.12
C GLY A 33 8.34 5.53 -20.12
N ILE A 34 7.57 5.83 -19.06
CA ILE A 34 8.00 6.75 -18.00
C ILE A 34 9.20 6.21 -17.21
N SER A 35 9.27 4.90 -17.03
CA SER A 35 10.39 4.24 -16.37
C SER A 35 11.67 4.35 -17.21
N LYS A 36 11.58 4.16 -18.53
CA LYS A 36 12.70 4.37 -19.46
C LYS A 36 13.24 5.81 -19.38
N LEU A 37 12.34 6.81 -19.34
CA LEU A 37 12.71 8.23 -19.21
C LEU A 37 13.44 8.54 -17.89
N ILE A 38 12.91 8.04 -16.76
CA ILE A 38 13.55 8.25 -15.44
C ILE A 38 14.94 7.62 -15.41
N ARG A 39 15.11 6.41 -15.94
CA ARG A 39 16.42 5.75 -15.99
C ARG A 39 17.43 6.53 -16.83
N ALA A 40 17.02 7.00 -18.00
CA ALA A 40 17.87 7.78 -18.90
C ALA A 40 18.33 9.10 -18.24
N THR A 41 17.41 9.82 -17.59
CA THR A 41 17.71 11.12 -16.96
C THR A 41 18.47 11.01 -15.64
N THR A 42 18.30 9.91 -14.90
CA THR A 42 18.97 9.70 -13.62
C THR A 42 20.25 8.85 -13.71
N ILE A 43 20.52 8.31 -14.91
CA ILE A 43 21.60 7.35 -15.18
C ILE A 43 21.53 6.21 -14.15
N SER A 44 20.35 5.60 -14.02
CA SER A 44 20.01 4.63 -12.97
C SER A 44 19.35 3.42 -13.60
N PRO A 45 19.59 2.19 -13.11
CA PRO A 45 18.73 1.07 -13.44
C PRO A 45 17.33 1.24 -12.84
N ILE A 46 17.16 1.99 -11.74
CA ILE A 46 15.90 2.13 -10.99
C ILE A 46 15.07 3.32 -11.46
N SER A 47 13.77 3.12 -11.57
CA SER A 47 12.78 4.14 -11.93
C SER A 47 11.71 4.38 -10.88
N HIS A 48 11.51 3.46 -9.94
CA HIS A 48 10.38 3.48 -9.03
C HIS A 48 10.78 3.18 -7.58
N ALA A 49 9.97 3.66 -6.65
CA ALA A 49 10.16 3.46 -5.22
C ALA A 49 8.81 3.19 -4.54
N MET A 50 8.78 2.21 -3.65
CA MET A 50 7.61 1.78 -2.90
C MET A 50 8.03 1.57 -1.44
N LEU A 51 7.07 1.67 -0.52
CA LEU A 51 7.27 1.34 0.89
C LEU A 51 6.49 0.08 1.23
N TYR A 52 7.14 -0.92 1.83
CA TYR A 52 6.45 -2.08 2.38
C TYR A 52 5.78 -1.70 3.71
N VAL A 53 4.45 -1.77 3.75
CA VAL A 53 3.65 -1.24 4.86
C VAL A 53 3.00 -2.32 5.71
N ASP A 54 2.77 -3.49 5.12
CA ASP A 54 2.16 -4.63 5.79
C ASP A 54 2.42 -5.93 5.05
N HIS A 55 1.97 -7.04 5.63
CA HIS A 55 1.98 -8.34 4.97
C HIS A 55 1.44 -8.25 3.53
N CYS A 56 2.28 -8.64 2.58
CA CYS A 56 2.01 -8.59 1.15
C CYS A 56 1.52 -7.22 0.62
N SER A 57 1.84 -6.12 1.32
CA SER A 57 1.27 -4.79 1.03
C SER A 57 2.35 -3.72 0.92
N VAL A 58 2.34 -3.03 -0.21
CA VAL A 58 3.17 -1.84 -0.45
C VAL A 58 2.30 -0.63 -0.71
N ILE A 59 2.84 0.56 -0.46
CA ILE A 59 2.27 1.84 -0.92
C ILE A 59 3.29 2.56 -1.79
N ASP A 60 2.81 3.11 -2.89
CA ASP A 60 3.61 3.87 -3.84
C ASP A 60 2.80 5.04 -4.42
N ALA A 61 3.46 5.85 -5.25
CA ALA A 61 2.80 6.90 -6.01
C ALA A 61 3.03 6.64 -7.51
N THR A 62 1.95 6.49 -8.26
CA THR A 62 1.95 6.27 -9.71
C THR A 62 1.07 7.32 -10.40
N GLY A 63 0.86 7.23 -11.72
CA GLY A 63 -0.01 8.16 -12.44
C GLY A 63 -1.44 8.25 -11.89
N ASP A 64 -1.92 7.20 -11.22
CA ASP A 64 -3.25 7.16 -10.59
C ASP A 64 -3.29 7.80 -9.20
N GLY A 65 -2.16 8.34 -8.73
CA GLY A 65 -1.98 8.90 -7.40
C GLY A 65 -1.26 7.93 -6.45
N VAL A 66 -1.33 8.22 -5.14
CA VAL A 66 -0.79 7.35 -4.08
C VAL A 66 -1.76 6.22 -3.79
N HIS A 67 -1.34 4.96 -3.94
CA HIS A 67 -2.21 3.80 -3.71
C HIS A 67 -1.46 2.65 -3.08
N SER A 68 -2.22 1.68 -2.57
CA SER A 68 -1.65 0.39 -2.16
C SER A 68 -1.60 -0.59 -3.33
N ALA A 69 -0.67 -1.52 -3.26
CA ALA A 69 -0.56 -2.68 -4.14
C ALA A 69 -0.23 -3.94 -3.35
N ASN A 70 -0.61 -5.11 -3.89
CA ASN A 70 -0.29 -6.41 -3.31
C ASN A 70 0.96 -6.99 -3.99
N THR A 71 2.00 -7.27 -3.20
CA THR A 71 3.28 -7.82 -3.67
C THR A 71 3.15 -9.18 -4.35
N GLN A 72 2.14 -9.98 -4.00
CA GLN A 72 1.78 -11.25 -4.65
C GLN A 72 1.39 -11.08 -6.12
N ARG A 73 0.99 -9.87 -6.52
CA ARG A 73 0.62 -9.51 -7.90
C ARG A 73 1.68 -8.68 -8.61
N LEU A 74 2.77 -8.32 -7.92
CA LEU A 74 3.86 -7.53 -8.46
C LEU A 74 4.92 -8.46 -9.07
N PHE A 75 4.77 -8.70 -10.37
CA PHE A 75 5.71 -9.50 -11.14
C PHE A 75 6.68 -8.61 -11.92
N PHE A 76 7.93 -9.05 -11.95
CA PHE A 76 9.01 -8.39 -12.65
C PHE A 76 9.62 -9.37 -13.66
N GLU A 77 9.90 -8.90 -14.86
CA GLU A 77 10.71 -9.67 -15.82
C GLU A 77 12.14 -9.87 -15.28
N PRO A 78 12.85 -10.92 -15.70
CA PRO A 78 14.19 -11.24 -15.19
C PRO A 78 15.16 -10.04 -15.23
N HIS A 79 15.12 -9.26 -16.30
CA HIS A 79 16.01 -8.12 -16.55
C HIS A 79 15.66 -6.87 -15.73
N ASN A 80 14.49 -6.81 -15.09
CA ASN A 80 14.12 -5.68 -14.25
C ASN A 80 14.92 -5.71 -12.95
N ALA A 81 15.55 -4.59 -12.58
CA ALA A 81 16.21 -4.51 -11.29
C ALA A 81 15.18 -4.41 -10.16
N VAL A 82 15.42 -5.14 -9.07
CA VAL A 82 14.63 -5.11 -7.84
C VAL A 82 15.62 -5.09 -6.68
N PHE A 83 15.58 -4.02 -5.89
CA PHE A 83 16.34 -3.90 -4.65
C PHE A 83 15.37 -3.72 -3.50
N VAL A 84 15.66 -4.34 -2.38
CA VAL A 84 14.95 -4.11 -1.13
C VAL A 84 15.94 -3.63 -0.09
N LEU A 85 15.66 -2.46 0.45
CA LEU A 85 16.56 -1.73 1.32
C LEU A 85 15.92 -1.54 2.69
N ARG A 86 16.70 -1.77 3.74
CA ARG A 86 16.29 -1.62 5.13
C ARG A 86 17.18 -0.62 5.83
N VAL A 87 16.65 0.10 6.81
CA VAL A 87 17.47 0.97 7.66
C VAL A 87 18.54 0.14 8.36
N GLU A 88 19.79 0.61 8.29
CA GLU A 88 20.92 -0.01 8.98
C GLU A 88 20.65 -0.06 10.50
N GLY A 89 20.85 -1.22 11.12
CA GLY A 89 20.49 -1.45 12.52
C GLY A 89 19.00 -1.70 12.77
N GLY A 90 18.15 -1.62 11.74
CA GLY A 90 16.71 -1.82 11.82
C GLY A 90 15.94 -0.59 12.32
N LEU A 91 14.62 -0.73 12.36
CA LEU A 91 13.70 0.24 12.96
C LEU A 91 13.05 -0.40 14.19
N ASP A 92 12.83 0.38 15.24
CA ASP A 92 11.90 -0.07 16.28
C ASP A 92 10.48 -0.19 15.68
N PRO A 93 9.66 -1.15 16.16
CA PRO A 93 8.35 -1.41 15.57
C PRO A 93 7.41 -0.21 15.55
N ALA A 94 7.45 0.65 16.58
CA ALA A 94 6.57 1.81 16.67
C ALA A 94 6.92 2.88 15.63
N THR A 95 8.21 3.12 15.41
CA THR A 95 8.70 4.01 14.34
C THR A 95 8.34 3.47 12.96
N ALA A 96 8.52 2.17 12.71
CA ALA A 96 8.13 1.55 11.45
C ALA A 96 6.62 1.76 11.17
N VAL A 97 5.77 1.61 12.19
CA VAL A 97 4.34 1.91 12.09
C VAL A 97 4.08 3.38 11.73
N LYS A 98 4.75 4.34 12.37
CA LYS A 98 4.57 5.77 12.06
C LYS A 98 5.02 6.13 10.64
N ILE A 99 6.12 5.56 10.15
CA ILE A 99 6.56 5.74 8.75
C ILE A 99 5.52 5.17 7.79
N CYS A 100 4.98 3.99 8.09
CA CYS A 100 3.92 3.39 7.26
C CYS A 100 2.62 4.19 7.32
N ASN A 101 2.27 4.78 8.47
CA ASN A 101 1.07 5.61 8.60
C ASN A 101 1.18 6.90 7.79
N TYR A 102 2.36 7.51 7.72
CA TYR A 102 2.59 8.69 6.89
C TYR A 102 2.19 8.46 5.42
N VAL A 103 2.55 7.30 4.84
CA VAL A 103 2.19 6.99 3.44
C VAL A 103 0.72 6.58 3.32
N ARG A 104 0.14 5.93 4.34
CA ARG A 104 -1.30 5.58 4.37
C ARG A 104 -2.19 6.81 4.38
N GLU A 105 -1.84 7.82 5.18
CA GLU A 105 -2.56 9.11 5.24
C GLU A 105 -2.55 9.85 3.90
N ARG A 106 -1.59 9.54 3.02
CA ARG A 106 -1.46 10.16 1.70
C ARG A 106 -2.14 9.38 0.58
N VAL A 107 -2.76 8.24 0.86
CA VAL A 107 -3.51 7.49 -0.16
C VAL A 107 -4.52 8.40 -0.86
N GLY A 108 -4.48 8.39 -2.19
CA GLY A 108 -5.26 9.22 -3.09
C GLY A 108 -4.65 10.58 -3.45
N SER A 109 -3.54 10.99 -2.82
CA SER A 109 -2.79 12.19 -3.21
C SER A 109 -2.42 12.15 -4.70
N GLU A 110 -2.57 13.27 -5.39
CA GLU A 110 -2.33 13.33 -6.83
C GLU A 110 -0.86 13.10 -7.17
N TYR A 111 -0.61 12.61 -8.39
CA TYR A 111 0.75 12.43 -8.87
C TYR A 111 1.38 13.72 -9.40
N ALA A 112 2.59 14.01 -8.97
CA ALA A 112 3.36 15.19 -9.35
C ALA A 112 4.22 14.95 -10.61
N THR A 113 3.60 14.66 -11.76
CA THR A 113 4.30 14.26 -13.01
C THR A 113 5.47 15.18 -13.38
N TRP A 114 5.23 16.49 -13.37
CA TRP A 114 6.26 17.47 -13.75
C TRP A 114 7.43 17.53 -12.76
N GLU A 115 7.15 17.41 -11.47
CA GLU A 115 8.18 17.42 -10.43
C GLU A 115 8.97 16.10 -10.45
N ALA A 116 8.31 14.97 -10.69
CA ALA A 116 8.94 13.67 -10.82
C ALA A 116 9.98 13.64 -11.96
N GLY A 117 9.62 14.19 -13.14
CA GLY A 117 10.54 14.30 -14.28
C GLY A 117 11.75 15.20 -14.06
N ARG A 118 11.67 16.12 -13.07
CA ARG A 118 12.73 17.07 -12.73
C ARG A 118 13.40 16.79 -11.39
N ALA A 119 13.07 15.69 -10.71
CA ALA A 119 13.58 15.38 -9.39
C ALA A 119 15.12 15.27 -9.32
N TRP A 120 15.78 14.95 -10.44
CA TRP A 120 17.24 14.90 -10.55
C TRP A 120 17.89 16.28 -10.44
N GLN A 121 17.20 17.37 -10.82
CA GLN A 121 17.76 18.72 -10.82
C GLN A 121 17.98 19.23 -9.40
N GLY A 122 17.20 18.77 -8.42
CA GLY A 122 17.51 18.95 -6.98
C GLY A 122 17.61 20.38 -6.46
N LEU A 123 17.25 21.40 -7.25
CA LEU A 123 17.41 22.81 -6.89
C LEU A 123 16.26 23.29 -5.97
N GLY A 124 16.52 23.30 -4.66
CA GLY A 124 16.12 24.33 -3.69
C GLY A 124 14.66 24.79 -3.54
N LYS A 125 13.68 24.15 -4.18
CA LYS A 125 12.27 24.53 -4.08
C LYS A 125 11.53 23.59 -3.14
N LYS A 126 10.55 24.12 -2.39
CA LYS A 126 9.52 23.29 -1.74
C LYS A 126 8.66 22.65 -2.83
N GLY A 127 8.37 21.36 -2.69
CA GLY A 127 7.48 20.65 -3.62
C GLY A 127 6.02 21.08 -3.46
N THR A 128 5.19 20.76 -4.45
CA THR A 128 3.73 20.81 -4.25
C THR A 128 3.28 19.73 -3.26
N PRO A 129 2.05 19.80 -2.69
CA PRO A 129 1.48 18.73 -1.88
C PRO A 129 1.34 17.38 -2.63
N LYS A 130 1.34 17.41 -3.96
CA LYS A 130 1.28 16.21 -4.82
C LYS A 130 2.51 15.33 -4.61
N GLN A 131 2.35 14.04 -4.87
CA GLN A 131 3.36 13.03 -4.55
C GLN A 131 3.97 12.41 -5.80
N PHE A 132 5.20 11.93 -5.68
CA PHE A 132 5.77 10.96 -6.60
C PHE A 132 6.57 9.92 -5.83
N CYS A 133 6.84 8.78 -6.46
CA CYS A 133 7.23 7.54 -5.77
C CYS A 133 8.35 7.73 -4.72
N SER A 134 9.48 8.32 -5.13
CA SER A 134 10.61 8.52 -4.21
C SER A 134 10.43 9.69 -3.24
N ARG A 135 9.68 10.75 -3.60
CA ARG A 135 9.31 11.82 -2.66
C ARG A 135 8.48 11.25 -1.50
N LEU A 136 7.47 10.44 -1.82
CA LEU A 136 6.58 9.84 -0.83
C LEU A 136 7.38 9.04 0.20
N VAL A 137 8.28 8.17 -0.26
CA VAL A 137 9.17 7.38 0.60
C VAL A 137 10.11 8.27 1.41
N ALA A 138 10.78 9.23 0.78
CA ALA A 138 11.74 10.09 1.46
C ALA A 138 11.08 10.97 2.53
N GLN A 139 9.90 11.52 2.25
CA GLN A 139 9.16 12.32 3.21
C GLN A 139 8.62 11.48 4.36
N ALA A 140 8.17 10.24 4.12
CA ALA A 140 7.70 9.34 5.17
C ALA A 140 8.76 9.07 6.24
N TYR A 141 9.99 8.84 5.79
CA TYR A 141 11.12 8.67 6.68
C TYR A 141 11.53 9.97 7.37
N ALA A 142 11.61 11.08 6.64
CA ALA A 142 12.02 12.37 7.21
C ALA A 142 11.04 12.91 8.25
N ALA A 143 9.73 12.73 8.05
CA ALA A 143 8.69 13.09 9.02
C ALA A 143 8.82 12.34 10.35
N ASN A 144 9.57 11.23 10.36
CA ASN A 144 9.84 10.41 11.53
C ASN A 144 11.31 10.48 11.98
N GLY A 145 12.05 11.50 11.56
CA GLY A 145 13.43 11.76 12.00
C GLY A 145 14.52 11.07 11.18
N PHE A 146 14.18 10.33 10.13
CA PHE A 146 15.12 9.59 9.30
C PHE A 146 15.37 10.29 7.97
N ASN A 147 16.34 11.19 7.94
CA ASN A 147 16.74 11.83 6.68
C ASN A 147 17.55 10.83 5.82
N LEU A 148 16.88 10.10 4.92
CA LEU A 148 17.50 9.17 3.95
C LEU A 148 18.19 9.92 2.80
N VAL A 149 17.73 11.12 2.49
CA VAL A 149 18.25 11.98 1.42
C VAL A 149 18.31 13.43 1.91
N LYS A 150 19.13 14.25 1.26
CA LYS A 150 19.28 15.68 1.65
C LYS A 150 18.03 16.53 1.36
N ASN A 151 17.31 16.23 0.27
CA ASN A 151 16.09 16.93 -0.12
C ASN A 151 15.00 15.89 -0.39
N THR A 152 13.98 15.86 0.46
CA THR A 152 12.86 14.91 0.43
C THR A 152 11.84 15.25 -0.66
N ASP A 153 11.75 16.52 -1.06
CA ASP A 153 10.79 17.00 -2.06
C ASP A 153 11.29 16.72 -3.48
N PHE A 154 12.60 16.66 -3.67
CA PHE A 154 13.25 16.42 -4.97
C PHE A 154 14.38 15.40 -4.85
N CYS A 155 13.98 14.14 -4.71
CA CYS A 155 14.87 12.99 -4.75
C CYS A 155 14.50 12.03 -5.87
N THR A 156 15.47 11.25 -6.34
CA THR A 156 15.24 10.17 -7.29
C THR A 156 15.37 8.83 -6.57
N PRO A 157 14.81 7.73 -7.11
CA PRO A 157 15.02 6.40 -6.53
C PRO A 157 16.51 6.03 -6.39
N LYS A 158 17.36 6.49 -7.32
CA LYS A 158 18.83 6.35 -7.23
C LYS A 158 19.42 7.01 -5.97
N LYS A 159 18.87 8.13 -5.50
CA LYS A 159 19.34 8.78 -4.27
C LYS A 159 18.99 7.94 -3.03
N LEU A 160 17.84 7.26 -3.03
CA LEU A 160 17.49 6.29 -1.99
C LEU A 160 18.44 5.09 -2.03
N LEU A 161 18.70 4.53 -3.22
CA LEU A 161 19.64 3.42 -3.39
C LEU A 161 21.05 3.74 -2.87
N LYS A 162 21.49 5.00 -2.98
CA LYS A 162 22.80 5.47 -2.50
C LYS A 162 22.80 5.98 -1.05
N SER A 163 21.68 5.87 -0.34
CA SER A 163 21.61 6.32 1.05
C SER A 163 22.53 5.46 1.91
N ALA A 164 23.47 6.08 2.62
CA ALA A 164 24.35 5.40 3.56
C ALA A 164 23.61 4.85 4.80
N LYS A 165 22.33 5.21 4.99
CA LYS A 165 21.48 4.72 6.09
C LYS A 165 20.70 3.46 5.73
N LEU A 166 20.78 3.02 4.48
CA LEU A 166 20.05 1.89 3.97
C LEU A 166 21.02 0.79 3.56
N VAL A 167 20.70 -0.44 3.93
CA VAL A 167 21.42 -1.65 3.55
C VAL A 167 20.49 -2.55 2.75
N GLU A 168 21.03 -3.21 1.74
CA GLU A 168 20.28 -4.20 0.96
C GLU A 168 20.04 -5.47 1.78
N ILE A 169 18.84 -6.03 1.69
CA ILE A 169 18.52 -7.30 2.34
C ILE A 169 18.83 -8.48 1.40
N ALA A 170 19.18 -9.63 1.97
CA ALA A 170 19.39 -10.86 1.21
C ALA A 170 18.07 -11.44 0.67
N ASP A 171 18.17 -12.13 -0.46
CA ASP A 171 17.09 -12.88 -1.12
C ASP A 171 15.76 -12.10 -1.25
N PRO A 172 15.78 -10.86 -1.79
CA PRO A 172 14.61 -9.99 -1.82
C PRO A 172 13.52 -10.45 -2.79
N THR A 173 13.82 -11.44 -3.64
CA THR A 173 12.91 -11.94 -4.67
C THR A 173 12.92 -13.46 -4.76
N VAL A 174 11.79 -14.02 -5.18
CA VAL A 174 11.63 -15.42 -5.55
C VAL A 174 11.26 -15.55 -7.03
N GLU A 175 11.61 -16.67 -7.64
CA GLU A 175 11.13 -17.02 -8.98
C GLU A 175 9.66 -17.45 -8.94
N VAL A 176 8.94 -17.15 -10.01
CA VAL A 176 7.51 -17.44 -10.18
C VAL A 176 7.33 -18.28 -11.43
N THR A 177 6.61 -19.38 -11.28
CA THR A 177 6.27 -20.25 -12.41
C THR A 177 5.23 -19.59 -13.32
N ASP A 178 5.21 -19.96 -14.60
CA ASP A 178 4.18 -19.47 -15.53
C ASP A 178 2.76 -19.84 -15.09
N GLU A 179 2.60 -20.98 -14.41
CA GLU A 179 1.32 -21.42 -13.85
C GLU A 179 0.86 -20.50 -12.73
N GLU A 180 1.73 -20.23 -11.75
CA GLU A 180 1.44 -19.31 -10.65
C GLU A 180 1.16 -17.89 -11.17
N TYR A 181 1.97 -17.40 -12.10
CA TYR A 181 1.75 -16.09 -12.72
C TYR A 181 0.35 -16.00 -13.35
N ARG A 182 -0.05 -17.00 -14.15
CA ARG A 182 -1.37 -17.05 -14.79
C ARG A 182 -2.51 -17.15 -13.77
N ALA A 183 -2.32 -17.94 -12.71
CA ALA A 183 -3.29 -18.04 -11.63
C ALA A 183 -3.56 -16.67 -10.98
N TRP A 184 -2.51 -15.89 -10.73
CA TRP A 184 -2.64 -14.54 -10.18
C TRP A 184 -3.27 -13.53 -11.15
N GLN A 185 -3.09 -13.70 -12.47
CA GLN A 185 -3.73 -12.83 -13.46
C GLN A 185 -5.26 -12.96 -13.45
N ILE A 186 -5.78 -14.17 -13.19
CA ILE A 186 -7.22 -14.43 -13.15
C ILE A 186 -7.83 -14.35 -11.74
N HIS A 187 -6.98 -14.38 -10.70
CA HIS A 187 -7.45 -14.30 -9.33
C HIS A 187 -8.17 -12.97 -9.09
N PRO A 188 -9.39 -12.97 -8.53
CA PRO A 188 -10.13 -11.74 -8.22
C PRO A 188 -9.30 -10.72 -7.42
N ASN A 189 -9.41 -9.44 -7.76
CA ASN A 189 -8.61 -8.35 -7.22
C ASN A 189 -9.47 -7.17 -6.76
N GLY A 190 -9.59 -6.97 -5.44
CA GLY A 190 -10.30 -5.81 -4.89
C GLY A 190 -9.52 -4.49 -4.94
N LEU A 191 -8.22 -4.51 -5.26
CA LEU A 191 -7.37 -3.30 -5.21
C LEU A 191 -7.79 -2.25 -6.25
N ASP A 192 -8.22 -2.68 -7.44
CA ASP A 192 -8.66 -1.74 -8.47
C ASP A 192 -9.98 -1.07 -8.08
N MET A 193 -10.88 -1.81 -7.41
CA MET A 193 -12.10 -1.23 -6.83
C MET A 193 -11.78 -0.21 -5.74
N MET A 194 -10.81 -0.51 -4.86
CA MET A 194 -10.34 0.42 -3.84
C MET A 194 -9.76 1.70 -4.46
N ARG A 195 -8.91 1.56 -5.48
CA ARG A 195 -8.30 2.67 -6.21
C ARG A 195 -9.36 3.54 -6.89
N GLN A 196 -10.28 2.92 -7.62
CA GLN A 196 -11.35 3.62 -8.35
C GLN A 196 -12.29 4.35 -7.40
N SER A 197 -12.74 3.70 -6.33
CA SER A 197 -13.64 4.30 -5.34
C SER A 197 -12.98 5.49 -4.62
N THR A 198 -11.72 5.34 -4.19
CA THR A 198 -10.93 6.44 -3.59
C THR A 198 -10.79 7.61 -4.55
N ASN A 199 -10.41 7.34 -5.80
CA ASN A 199 -10.23 8.39 -6.80
C ASN A 199 -11.56 9.06 -7.18
N HIS A 200 -12.68 8.33 -7.19
CA HIS A 200 -14.00 8.92 -7.39
C HIS A 200 -14.31 9.96 -6.29
N ILE A 201 -14.15 9.59 -5.02
CA ILE A 201 -14.38 10.49 -3.88
C ILE A 201 -13.51 11.73 -3.99
N LEU A 202 -12.21 11.54 -4.22
CA LEU A 202 -11.26 12.66 -4.23
C LEU A 202 -11.44 13.56 -5.44
N ASN A 203 -11.76 13.01 -6.62
CA ASN A 203 -12.03 13.83 -7.80
C ASN A 203 -13.33 14.64 -7.63
N GLY A 204 -14.36 14.04 -7.03
CA GLY A 204 -15.58 14.74 -6.67
C GLY A 204 -15.33 15.86 -5.65
N ALA A 205 -14.60 15.56 -4.57
CA ALA A 205 -14.22 16.56 -3.57
C ALA A 205 -13.36 17.69 -4.16
N ARG A 206 -12.46 17.37 -5.11
CA ARG A 206 -11.67 18.37 -5.86
C ARG A 206 -12.50 19.29 -6.75
N ASN A 207 -13.74 18.92 -7.09
CA ASN A 207 -14.65 19.84 -7.77
C ASN A 207 -15.24 20.88 -6.83
N ILE A 208 -15.26 20.58 -5.52
CA ILE A 208 -15.66 21.51 -4.47
C ILE A 208 -14.45 22.37 -4.04
N ASP A 209 -13.34 21.72 -3.67
CA ASP A 209 -12.10 22.39 -3.26
C ASP A 209 -10.89 21.78 -3.98
N LYS A 210 -10.22 22.59 -4.82
CA LYS A 210 -9.06 22.15 -5.61
C LYS A 210 -7.81 21.80 -4.77
N SER A 211 -7.79 22.15 -3.49
CA SER A 211 -6.67 21.86 -2.58
C SER A 211 -6.65 20.41 -2.09
N ILE A 212 -7.78 19.69 -2.15
CA ILE A 212 -7.94 18.31 -1.68
C ILE A 212 -6.89 17.39 -2.31
N GLN A 213 -6.08 16.73 -1.48
CA GLN A 213 -5.12 15.72 -1.90
C GLN A 213 -5.51 14.33 -1.44
N HIS A 214 -5.86 14.14 -0.17
CA HIS A 214 -6.16 12.83 0.41
C HIS A 214 -7.45 12.84 1.24
N LEU A 215 -7.91 11.67 1.69
CA LEU A 215 -9.20 11.52 2.38
C LEU A 215 -9.31 12.37 3.65
N SER A 216 -8.22 12.62 4.37
CA SER A 216 -8.24 13.50 5.54
C SER A 216 -8.53 14.98 5.20
N ASP A 217 -8.25 15.42 3.97
CA ASP A 217 -8.65 16.76 3.52
C ASP A 217 -10.17 16.80 3.29
N VAL A 218 -10.74 15.69 2.80
CA VAL A 218 -12.19 15.53 2.63
C VAL A 218 -12.90 15.54 3.98
N ASP A 219 -12.33 14.88 4.99
CA ASP A 219 -12.83 14.94 6.37
C ASP A 219 -12.84 16.39 6.87
N THR A 220 -11.75 17.12 6.64
CA THR A 220 -11.63 18.54 7.01
C THR A 220 -12.68 19.40 6.31
N LEU A 221 -12.86 19.22 4.99
CA LEU A 221 -13.87 19.91 4.20
C LEU A 221 -15.27 19.73 4.82
N VAL A 222 -15.67 18.50 5.17
CA VAL A 222 -17.00 18.24 5.75
C VAL A 222 -17.15 18.83 7.16
N LEU A 223 -16.08 18.79 7.96
CA LEU A 223 -16.08 19.33 9.32
C LEU A 223 -16.18 20.86 9.34
N GLU A 224 -15.53 21.54 8.40
CA GLU A 224 -15.49 23.00 8.30
C GLU A 224 -16.64 23.58 7.49
N HIS A 225 -17.13 22.84 6.48
CA HIS A 225 -18.17 23.28 5.55
C HIS A 225 -19.33 22.29 5.51
N SER A 226 -20.25 22.43 6.47
CA SER A 226 -21.43 21.54 6.59
C SER A 226 -22.34 21.53 5.37
N GLU A 227 -22.33 22.61 4.57
CA GLU A 227 -23.07 22.73 3.31
C GLU A 227 -22.66 21.68 2.27
N TYR A 228 -21.46 21.10 2.39
CA TYR A 228 -20.97 20.06 1.49
C TYR A 228 -21.12 18.64 2.03
N ASP A 229 -21.60 18.45 3.27
CA ASP A 229 -21.70 17.13 3.91
C ASP A 229 -22.55 16.15 3.08
N GLU A 230 -23.72 16.57 2.58
CA GLU A 230 -24.58 15.71 1.76
C GLU A 230 -23.93 15.35 0.41
N ALA A 231 -23.26 16.32 -0.23
CA ALA A 231 -22.58 16.09 -1.49
C ALA A 231 -21.42 15.11 -1.33
N VAL A 232 -20.62 15.26 -0.27
CA VAL A 232 -19.50 14.35 0.03
C VAL A 232 -20.01 12.97 0.44
N LEU A 233 -21.07 12.89 1.24
CA LEU A 233 -21.72 11.63 1.58
C LEU A 233 -22.10 10.85 0.31
N GLN A 234 -22.69 11.54 -0.66
CA GLN A 234 -23.10 10.94 -1.92
C GLN A 234 -21.90 10.40 -2.72
N LEU A 235 -20.76 11.11 -2.73
CA LEU A 235 -19.53 10.61 -3.36
C LEU A 235 -19.06 9.28 -2.74
N TYR A 236 -19.16 9.12 -1.42
CA TYR A 236 -18.83 7.86 -0.76
C TYR A 236 -19.81 6.74 -1.14
N ILE A 237 -21.11 7.03 -1.21
CA ILE A 237 -22.14 6.06 -1.59
C ILE A 237 -21.94 5.60 -3.04
N GLU A 238 -21.82 6.53 -3.98
CA GLU A 238 -21.70 6.26 -5.42
C GLU A 238 -20.38 5.57 -5.77
N SER A 239 -19.30 5.88 -5.06
CA SER A 239 -18.00 5.25 -5.29
C SER A 239 -17.95 3.76 -4.95
N GLY A 240 -18.88 3.26 -4.12
CA GLY A 240 -18.83 1.89 -3.58
C GLY A 240 -17.73 1.66 -2.55
N PHE A 241 -17.02 2.70 -2.08
CA PHE A 241 -15.92 2.61 -1.12
C PHE A 241 -16.28 1.79 0.13
N LEU A 242 -17.50 1.97 0.64
CA LEU A 242 -18.03 1.31 1.84
C LEU A 242 -18.35 -0.18 1.64
N HIS A 243 -18.19 -0.69 0.42
CA HIS A 243 -18.52 -2.06 0.03
C HIS A 243 -17.31 -2.85 -0.46
N VAL A 244 -16.15 -2.23 -0.67
CA VAL A 244 -14.92 -2.91 -1.14
C VAL A 244 -14.52 -4.07 -0.23
N TRP A 245 -14.75 -3.96 1.09
CA TRP A 245 -14.45 -5.02 2.05
C TRP A 245 -15.25 -6.32 1.82
N LYS A 246 -16.44 -6.23 1.23
CA LYS A 246 -17.28 -7.40 0.92
C LYS A 246 -16.61 -8.26 -0.14
N THR A 247 -15.95 -7.63 -1.10
CA THR A 247 -15.18 -8.32 -2.13
C THR A 247 -14.04 -9.13 -1.50
N ASP A 248 -13.35 -8.63 -0.47
CA ASP A 248 -12.34 -9.45 0.22
C ASP A 248 -12.95 -10.68 0.92
N HIS A 249 -14.15 -10.56 1.50
CA HIS A 249 -14.86 -11.71 2.07
C HIS A 249 -15.28 -12.74 1.03
N GLU A 250 -15.70 -12.29 -0.16
CA GLU A 250 -16.08 -13.17 -1.26
C GLU A 250 -14.86 -13.90 -1.83
N ILE A 251 -13.72 -13.22 -1.90
CA ILE A 251 -12.47 -13.77 -2.44
C ILE A 251 -11.81 -14.72 -1.43
N ASN A 252 -11.79 -14.33 -0.15
CA ASN A 252 -11.09 -15.05 0.91
C ASN A 252 -12.00 -15.40 2.09
N PRO A 253 -13.08 -16.17 1.88
CA PRO A 253 -14.07 -16.44 2.93
C PRO A 253 -13.45 -17.19 4.12
N TRP A 254 -12.41 -17.99 3.89
CA TRP A 254 -11.68 -18.74 4.91
C TRP A 254 -10.90 -17.85 5.89
N HIS A 255 -10.62 -16.58 5.56
CA HIS A 255 -10.05 -15.62 6.51
C HIS A 255 -11.04 -15.25 7.64
N TYR A 256 -12.35 -15.42 7.40
CA TYR A 256 -13.42 -14.94 8.26
C TYR A 256 -14.32 -16.07 8.78
N ASP A 257 -14.06 -17.32 8.39
CA ASP A 257 -14.75 -18.51 8.85
C ASP A 257 -13.75 -19.60 9.26
N GLY A 258 -13.82 -20.02 10.53
CA GLY A 258 -12.90 -21.00 11.09
C GLY A 258 -13.03 -22.40 10.49
N GLN A 259 -14.23 -22.83 10.06
CA GLN A 259 -14.41 -24.14 9.43
C GLN A 259 -13.82 -24.16 8.02
N LEU A 260 -13.99 -23.06 7.27
CA LEU A 260 -13.34 -22.91 5.97
C LEU A 260 -11.82 -22.85 6.11
N MET A 261 -11.29 -22.20 7.16
CA MET A 261 -9.85 -22.21 7.43
C MET A 261 -9.32 -23.62 7.71
N GLU A 262 -10.07 -24.47 8.44
CA GLU A 262 -9.72 -25.89 8.63
C GLU A 262 -9.64 -26.63 7.30
N ASP A 263 -10.66 -26.48 6.47
CA ASP A 263 -10.74 -27.15 5.17
C ASP A 263 -9.56 -26.74 4.27
N VAL A 264 -9.22 -25.45 4.22
CA VAL A 264 -8.04 -24.98 3.47
C VAL A 264 -6.73 -25.47 4.12
N GLY A 265 -6.61 -25.40 5.44
CA GLY A 265 -5.42 -25.82 6.19
C GLY A 265 -5.11 -27.31 6.07
N SER A 266 -6.12 -28.15 5.90
CA SER A 266 -5.95 -29.59 5.65
C SER A 266 -5.25 -29.90 4.32
N ARG A 267 -5.34 -28.97 3.35
CA ARG A 267 -4.76 -29.10 2.00
C ARG A 267 -3.47 -28.30 1.85
N ASN A 268 -3.38 -27.15 2.52
CA ASN A 268 -2.29 -26.17 2.38
C ASN A 268 -1.79 -25.72 3.76
N TYR A 269 -1.34 -26.65 4.59
CA TYR A 269 -0.99 -26.42 5.99
C TYR A 269 0.03 -25.27 6.18
N ASP A 270 1.15 -25.32 5.47
CA ASP A 270 2.24 -24.34 5.63
C ASP A 270 1.82 -22.92 5.23
N ASP A 271 1.00 -22.79 4.17
CA ASP A 271 0.50 -21.50 3.71
C ASP A 271 -0.51 -20.90 4.68
N VAL A 272 -1.42 -21.72 5.23
CA VAL A 272 -2.38 -21.27 6.25
C VAL A 272 -1.66 -20.91 7.54
N ARG A 273 -0.65 -21.69 7.95
CA ARG A 273 0.19 -21.36 9.10
C ARG A 273 0.90 -20.03 8.91
N TRP A 274 1.57 -19.84 7.78
CA TRP A 274 2.26 -18.59 7.46
C TRP A 274 1.30 -17.39 7.42
N TYR A 275 0.12 -17.57 6.85
CA TYR A 275 -0.94 -16.56 6.87
C TYR A 275 -1.36 -16.19 8.30
N CYS A 276 -1.59 -17.18 9.16
CA CYS A 276 -2.02 -16.94 10.54
C CYS A 276 -0.94 -16.21 11.34
N GLU A 277 0.31 -16.68 11.26
CA GLU A 277 1.46 -16.05 11.91
C GLU A 277 1.66 -14.60 11.41
N SER A 278 1.57 -14.40 10.10
CA SER A 278 1.66 -13.07 9.49
C SER A 278 0.54 -12.16 9.95
N THR A 279 -0.71 -12.65 9.96
CA THR A 279 -1.90 -11.91 10.39
C THR A 279 -1.78 -11.42 11.83
N LEU A 280 -1.31 -12.27 12.74
CA LEU A 280 -1.08 -11.91 14.15
C LEU A 280 0.07 -10.91 14.32
N SER A 281 0.96 -10.79 13.35
CA SER A 281 2.05 -9.80 13.35
C SER A 281 1.62 -8.41 12.82
N GLU A 282 0.49 -8.30 12.12
CA GLU A 282 0.02 -7.04 11.53
C GLU A 282 -0.44 -6.03 12.61
N GLY A 283 -0.95 -6.48 13.74
CA GLY A 283 -1.41 -5.58 14.79
C GLY A 283 -2.27 -6.28 15.81
N SER A 284 -2.73 -5.52 16.79
CA SER A 284 -3.61 -6.06 17.82
C SER A 284 -5.08 -5.78 17.51
N ARG A 285 -5.96 -6.51 18.20
CA ARG A 285 -7.41 -6.34 18.13
C ARG A 285 -7.85 -4.90 18.40
N THR A 286 -7.17 -4.21 19.30
CA THR A 286 -7.57 -2.89 19.81
C THR A 286 -6.69 -1.74 19.32
N ASP A 287 -5.50 -2.07 18.82
CA ASP A 287 -4.50 -1.13 18.31
C ASP A 287 -4.11 -1.53 16.88
N ASN A 288 -4.99 -1.13 15.96
CA ASN A 288 -4.83 -1.26 14.52
C ASN A 288 -5.48 -0.05 13.83
N ARG A 289 -5.21 0.09 12.52
CA ARG A 289 -5.67 1.24 11.72
C ARG A 289 -7.18 1.44 11.72
N TYR A 290 -7.98 0.36 11.72
CA TYR A 290 -9.43 0.47 11.66
C TYR A 290 -9.99 0.97 12.99
N ALA A 291 -9.48 0.44 14.10
CA ALA A 291 -9.83 0.92 15.43
C ALA A 291 -9.38 2.37 15.67
N ALA A 292 -8.19 2.75 15.17
CA ALA A 292 -7.70 4.12 15.24
C ALA A 292 -8.60 5.08 14.45
N ASN A 293 -8.95 4.74 13.21
CA ASN A 293 -9.85 5.54 12.38
C ASN A 293 -11.24 5.68 13.02
N ALA A 294 -11.80 4.58 13.55
CA ALA A 294 -13.09 4.61 14.24
C ALA A 294 -13.07 5.61 15.43
N LYS A 295 -12.00 5.61 16.24
CA LYS A 295 -11.82 6.57 17.34
C LYS A 295 -11.71 8.01 16.85
N VAL A 296 -11.00 8.26 15.75
CA VAL A 296 -10.89 9.59 15.13
C VAL A 296 -12.27 10.09 14.68
N TYR A 297 -13.03 9.27 13.96
CA TYR A 297 -14.37 9.65 13.53
C TYR A 297 -15.37 9.78 14.68
N GLN A 298 -15.22 8.97 15.74
CA GLN A 298 -16.01 9.14 16.97
C GLN A 298 -15.71 10.50 17.62
N HIS A 299 -14.44 10.89 17.69
CA HIS A 299 -14.05 12.19 18.20
C HIS A 299 -14.62 13.34 17.35
N TYR A 300 -14.47 13.25 16.03
CA TYR A 300 -15.06 14.22 15.09
C TYR A 300 -16.58 14.32 15.25
N GLN A 301 -17.28 13.19 15.34
CA GLN A 301 -18.73 13.15 15.53
C GLN A 301 -19.15 13.80 16.86
N SER A 302 -18.36 13.64 17.93
CA SER A 302 -18.63 14.26 19.22
C SER A 302 -18.48 15.78 19.22
N MET A 303 -17.59 16.32 18.38
CA MET A 303 -17.32 17.76 18.30
C MET A 303 -18.21 18.47 17.27
N ARG A 304 -18.36 17.88 16.09
CA ARG A 304 -19.10 18.42 14.95
C ARG A 304 -19.85 17.29 14.24
N PRO A 305 -21.08 16.96 14.68
CA PRO A 305 -21.87 15.92 14.05
C PRO A 305 -22.09 16.18 12.56
N ARG A 306 -21.78 15.17 11.72
CA ARG A 306 -21.97 15.20 10.26
C ARG A 306 -22.45 13.83 9.80
N LYS A 307 -23.24 13.76 8.74
CA LYS A 307 -23.73 12.49 8.19
C LYS A 307 -22.58 11.65 7.64
N THR A 308 -21.66 12.27 6.89
CA THR A 308 -20.46 11.61 6.35
C THR A 308 -19.60 11.03 7.48
N ILE A 309 -19.35 11.82 8.54
CA ILE A 309 -18.53 11.40 9.68
C ILE A 309 -19.19 10.26 10.45
N ALA A 310 -20.51 10.33 10.69
CA ALA A 310 -21.25 9.24 11.34
C ALA A 310 -21.19 7.93 10.53
N MET A 311 -21.33 8.02 9.20
CA MET A 311 -21.20 6.87 8.30
C MET A 311 -19.78 6.28 8.32
N LEU A 312 -18.75 7.11 8.24
CA LEU A 312 -17.35 6.66 8.30
C LEU A 312 -17.02 6.04 9.67
N MET A 313 -17.52 6.61 10.77
CA MET A 313 -17.40 6.04 12.11
C MET A 313 -17.97 4.61 12.15
N ALA A 314 -19.21 4.41 11.70
CA ALA A 314 -19.85 3.10 11.67
C ALA A 314 -19.09 2.11 10.76
N PHE A 315 -18.63 2.59 9.59
CA PHE A 315 -17.86 1.79 8.65
C PHE A 315 -16.54 1.30 9.24
N TYR A 316 -15.74 2.18 9.85
CA TYR A 316 -14.46 1.80 10.45
C TYR A 316 -14.62 0.96 11.72
N GLN A 317 -15.72 1.13 12.47
CA GLN A 317 -16.05 0.24 13.57
C GLN A 317 -16.33 -1.19 13.09
N MET A 318 -17.13 -1.33 12.03
CA MET A 318 -17.36 -2.63 11.38
C MET A 318 -16.05 -3.24 10.86
N LEU A 319 -15.17 -2.47 10.22
CA LEU A 319 -13.86 -2.99 9.77
C LEU A 319 -12.97 -3.44 10.95
N ALA A 320 -13.01 -2.74 12.07
CA ALA A 320 -12.27 -3.12 13.28
C ALA A 320 -12.78 -4.45 13.86
N GLU A 321 -14.10 -4.66 13.86
CA GLU A 321 -14.72 -5.93 14.27
C GLU A 321 -14.33 -7.08 13.34
N GLN A 322 -14.34 -6.86 12.02
CA GLN A 322 -13.90 -7.89 11.05
C GLN A 322 -12.42 -8.23 11.23
N HIS A 323 -11.56 -7.24 11.48
CA HIS A 323 -10.15 -7.48 11.75
C HIS A 323 -9.95 -8.28 13.05
N ALA A 324 -10.67 -7.94 14.13
CA ALA A 324 -10.62 -8.70 15.38
C ALA A 324 -11.05 -10.15 15.17
N ARG A 325 -12.12 -10.39 14.41
CA ARG A 325 -12.58 -11.74 14.06
C ARG A 325 -11.53 -12.53 13.28
N ARG A 326 -10.87 -11.91 12.29
CA ARG A 326 -9.77 -12.52 11.52
C ARG A 326 -8.61 -12.94 12.44
N LEU A 327 -8.24 -12.09 13.40
CA LEU A 327 -7.21 -12.41 14.41
C LEU A 327 -7.62 -13.58 15.31
N ASP A 328 -8.87 -13.61 15.79
CA ASP A 328 -9.40 -14.70 16.61
C ASP A 328 -9.34 -16.04 15.89
N ILE A 329 -9.73 -16.07 14.61
CA ILE A 329 -9.71 -17.28 13.80
C ILE A 329 -8.28 -17.77 13.59
N ALA A 330 -7.36 -16.88 13.20
CA ALA A 330 -5.95 -17.21 13.00
C ALA A 330 -5.30 -17.76 14.29
N GLU A 331 -5.54 -17.12 15.44
CA GLU A 331 -5.02 -17.57 16.72
C GLU A 331 -5.59 -18.94 17.12
N ASN A 332 -6.90 -19.15 16.94
CA ASN A 332 -7.56 -20.41 17.25
C ASN A 332 -7.12 -21.56 16.33
N TRP A 333 -6.79 -21.27 15.08
CA TRP A 333 -6.25 -22.26 14.15
C TRP A 333 -4.85 -22.69 14.59
N LEU A 334 -3.93 -21.75 14.87
CA LEU A 334 -2.57 -22.05 15.34
C LEU A 334 -2.54 -22.83 16.66
N LYS A 335 -3.44 -22.52 17.60
CA LYS A 335 -3.54 -23.26 18.88
C LYS A 335 -3.90 -24.73 18.68
N ARG A 336 -4.67 -25.07 17.64
CA ARG A 336 -5.07 -26.44 17.32
C ARG A 336 -4.05 -27.15 16.42
N HIS A 337 -3.11 -26.40 15.85
CA HIS A 337 -2.10 -26.85 14.90
C HIS A 337 -0.70 -26.35 15.31
N PRO A 338 -0.16 -26.81 16.46
CA PRO A 338 1.07 -26.28 17.05
C PRO A 338 2.31 -26.43 16.17
#